data_AF-A0A852BWJ5-F1
#
_entry.id   AF-A0A852BWJ5-F1
#
_cell.length_a   1.000
_cell.length_b   1.000
_cell.length_c   1.000
_cell.angle_alpha   90.00
_cell.angle_beta   90.00
_cell.angle_gamma   90.00
#
_symmetry.space_group_name_H-M   'P 1'
#
loop_
_entity.id
_entity.type
_entity.pdbx_description
1 polymer ?
#
loop_
_entity_poly.entity_id
_entity_poly.type
_entity_poly.pdbx_seq_one_letter_code
_entity_poly.pdbx_strand_id
1 'polypeptide(L)'
;GQSTKALCALTPPVSPAAIVVLYVALRRQKKKDTLMTSKEDIRDNVIHYDDEGGGEEDTQAFDIGALRNPKAMEDSNLRRDVKPEALRFPRQPAAAQEGADIEGFIHQRLQENDGDPTAPPYDSLATYAYEGTGSVAESLSSIDSLATEADQDYDYLSDWGPRFKILAEMFGEEESYHP
;
A
#
# COMPACT_ATOMS: atom_id res chain seq x y z
N GLY A 1 25.40 79.42 -9.83
CA GLY A 1 24.13 79.68 -9.11
C GLY A 1 22.99 78.95 -9.81
N GLN A 2 22.82 77.68 -9.48
CA GLN A 2 21.71 76.73 -9.68
C GLN A 2 22.02 75.66 -8.59
N SER A 3 21.15 75.00 -7.85
CA SER A 3 19.79 74.56 -8.10
C SER A 3 19.23 74.09 -6.74
N THR A 4 17.95 74.35 -6.48
CA THR A 4 17.05 73.47 -5.73
C THR A 4 17.60 72.75 -4.47
N LYS A 5 17.63 73.47 -3.34
CA LYS A 5 17.50 72.85 -2.01
C LYS A 5 16.11 73.16 -1.47
N ALA A 6 15.12 72.46 -2.02
CA ALA A 6 13.77 72.40 -1.49
C ALA A 6 13.37 70.93 -1.42
N LEU A 7 12.42 70.63 -0.53
CA LEU A 7 11.81 69.32 -0.27
C LEU A 7 12.51 68.53 0.84
N CYS A 8 12.52 69.12 2.05
CA CYS A 8 12.47 68.31 3.27
C CYS A 8 11.14 67.56 3.24
N ALA A 9 11.21 66.24 3.10
CA ALA A 9 10.09 65.33 2.93
C ALA A 9 9.12 65.42 4.11
N LEU A 10 8.02 66.15 3.91
CA LEU A 10 6.87 66.09 4.80
C LEU A 10 6.05 64.87 4.37
N THR A 11 6.38 63.70 4.93
CA THR A 11 5.52 62.52 4.83
C THR A 11 4.16 62.87 5.44
N PRO A 12 3.03 62.69 4.74
CA PRO A 12 1.74 62.97 5.34
C PRO A 12 1.53 62.00 6.51
N PRO A 13 0.98 62.44 7.66
CA PRO A 13 0.69 61.55 8.77
C PRO A 13 -0.33 60.54 8.27
N VAL A 14 0.05 59.26 8.28
CA VAL A 14 -0.90 58.19 7.98
C VAL A 14 -1.98 58.27 9.07
N SER A 15 -3.15 58.79 8.71
CA SER A 15 -4.26 58.97 9.63
C SER A 15 -4.54 57.64 10.34
N PRO A 16 -4.70 57.61 11.67
CA PRO A 16 -4.98 56.36 12.38
C PRO A 16 -6.26 55.69 11.84
N ALA A 17 -7.21 56.49 11.33
CA ALA A 17 -8.39 55.96 10.63
C ALA A 17 -8.01 55.24 9.33
N ALA A 18 -7.05 55.75 8.56
CA ALA A 18 -6.56 55.06 7.35
C ALA A 18 -5.86 53.74 7.69
N ILE A 19 -5.11 53.69 8.80
CA ILE A 19 -4.48 52.45 9.29
C ILE A 19 -5.53 51.42 9.70
N VAL A 20 -6.58 51.85 10.42
CA VAL A 20 -7.68 50.96 10.83
C VAL A 20 -8.46 50.45 9.62
N VAL A 21 -8.76 51.32 8.64
CA VAL A 21 -9.41 50.92 7.39
C VAL A 21 -8.54 49.94 6.61
N LEU A 22 -7.24 50.20 6.49
CA LEU A 22 -6.29 49.29 5.83
C LEU A 22 -6.21 47.94 6.57
N TYR A 23 -6.17 47.95 7.91
CA TYR A 23 -6.15 46.74 8.72
C TYR A 23 -7.43 45.90 8.58
N VAL A 24 -8.60 46.56 8.58
CA VAL A 24 -9.89 45.90 8.37
C VAL A 24 -10.00 45.35 6.93
N ALA A 25 -9.52 46.10 5.94
CA ALA A 25 -9.46 45.64 4.55
C ALA A 25 -8.55 44.40 4.41
N LEU A 26 -7.35 44.43 5.03
CA LEU A 26 -6.42 43.31 5.05
C LEU A 26 -6.97 42.10 5.82
N ARG A 27 -7.67 42.30 6.95
CA ARG A 27 -8.36 41.20 7.67
C ARG A 27 -9.53 40.63 6.87
N ARG A 28 -10.26 41.46 6.11
CA ARG A 28 -11.33 41.01 5.21
C ARG A 28 -10.79 40.25 4.01
N GLN A 29 -9.62 40.61 3.48
CA GLN A 29 -8.90 39.84 2.46
C GLN A 29 -8.42 38.51 3.03
N LYS A 30 -7.74 38.49 4.18
CA LYS A 30 -7.33 37.24 4.82
C LYS A 30 -8.50 36.29 5.05
N LYS A 31 -9.67 36.79 5.47
CA LYS A 31 -10.88 35.95 5.63
C LYS A 31 -11.47 35.43 4.31
N LYS A 32 -11.23 36.11 3.19
CA LYS A 32 -11.66 35.66 1.84
C LYS A 32 -10.64 34.71 1.22
N ASP A 33 -9.34 34.94 1.46
CA ASP A 33 -8.26 34.07 1.02
C ASP A 33 -8.18 32.78 1.85
N THR A 34 -8.58 32.81 3.14
CA THR A 34 -8.74 31.58 3.95
C THR A 34 -10.05 30.84 3.73
N LEU A 35 -10.99 31.40 2.95
CA LEU A 35 -12.28 30.74 2.63
C LEU A 35 -12.34 30.29 1.16
N MET A 36 -11.39 30.71 0.31
CA MET A 36 -11.18 30.20 -1.04
C MET A 36 -10.08 29.13 -1.08
N THR A 37 -9.87 28.45 0.05
CA THR A 37 -9.07 27.22 0.17
C THR A 37 -9.84 26.13 0.93
N SER A 38 -11.16 26.30 1.09
CA SER A 38 -12.01 25.29 1.69
C SER A 38 -12.40 24.25 0.64
N LYS A 39 -11.81 23.06 0.72
CA LYS A 39 -12.39 21.75 0.34
C LYS A 39 -12.75 21.48 -1.13
N GLU A 40 -12.94 22.48 -1.98
CA GLU A 40 -13.21 22.27 -3.41
C GLU A 40 -11.94 22.01 -4.23
N ASP A 41 -10.83 22.70 -3.94
CA ASP A 41 -9.58 22.62 -4.72
C ASP A 41 -8.79 21.30 -4.55
N ILE A 42 -9.18 20.49 -3.56
CA ILE A 42 -8.59 19.15 -3.33
C ILE A 42 -9.36 18.10 -4.16
N ARG A 43 -10.47 18.46 -4.80
CA ARG A 43 -11.33 17.53 -5.54
C ARG A 43 -11.17 17.57 -7.06
N ASP A 44 -10.39 18.51 -7.60
CA ASP A 44 -10.12 18.57 -9.04
C ASP A 44 -9.20 17.45 -9.55
N ASN A 45 -8.64 16.64 -8.64
CA ASN A 45 -7.91 15.41 -8.98
C ASN A 45 -8.74 14.12 -8.76
N VAL A 46 -10.04 14.23 -8.46
CA VAL A 46 -10.92 13.07 -8.34
C VAL A 46 -11.56 12.81 -9.69
N ILE A 47 -10.83 12.09 -10.53
CA ILE A 47 -11.29 11.62 -11.83
C ILE A 47 -12.14 10.37 -11.61
N HIS A 48 -13.25 10.24 -12.34
CA HIS A 48 -14.06 9.04 -12.30
C HIS A 48 -13.23 7.87 -12.82
N TYR A 49 -13.01 6.85 -11.99
CA TYR A 49 -12.22 5.65 -12.31
C TYR A 49 -12.72 4.85 -13.54
N ASP A 50 -13.94 5.13 -14.01
CA ASP A 50 -14.52 4.54 -15.22
C ASP A 50 -14.20 5.34 -16.50
N ASP A 51 -13.62 6.54 -16.40
CA ASP A 51 -13.39 7.46 -17.55
C ASP A 51 -11.89 7.61 -17.91
N GLU A 52 -10.98 7.30 -16.98
CA GLU A 52 -9.54 7.30 -17.24
C GLU A 52 -8.92 6.00 -16.71
N GLY A 53 -8.38 5.20 -17.63
CA GLY A 53 -7.65 3.98 -17.32
C GLY A 53 -6.55 4.28 -16.31
N GLY A 54 -6.62 3.60 -15.17
CA GLY A 54 -5.82 3.95 -14.00
C GLY A 54 -4.32 3.82 -14.27
N GLY A 55 -3.64 4.97 -14.36
CA GLY A 55 -2.29 5.26 -13.81
C GLY A 55 -1.15 4.26 -14.01
N GLU A 56 -1.29 3.25 -14.87
CA GLU A 56 -0.28 2.19 -15.05
C GLU A 56 0.85 2.61 -16.01
N GLU A 57 0.65 3.69 -16.77
CA GLU A 57 1.65 4.20 -17.72
C GLU A 57 2.94 4.70 -17.02
N ASP A 58 2.83 5.29 -15.82
CA ASP A 58 3.96 5.88 -15.09
C ASP A 58 4.68 4.90 -14.15
N THR A 59 4.25 3.63 -14.08
CA THR A 59 4.80 2.65 -13.12
C THR A 59 6.28 2.29 -13.40
N GLN A 60 6.82 2.71 -14.55
CA GLN A 60 8.21 2.54 -14.95
C GLN A 60 9.08 3.77 -14.65
N ALA A 61 8.49 4.92 -14.33
CA ALA A 61 9.21 6.19 -14.15
C ALA A 61 9.87 6.34 -12.77
N PHE A 62 9.50 5.50 -11.79
CA PHE A 62 9.95 5.61 -10.40
C PHE A 62 10.64 4.33 -9.91
N ASP A 63 11.93 4.43 -9.55
CA ASP A 63 12.69 3.37 -8.88
C ASP A 63 12.43 3.39 -7.36
N ILE A 64 11.48 2.55 -6.92
CA ILE A 64 11.13 2.39 -5.49
C ILE A 64 12.32 1.80 -4.68
N GLY A 65 13.34 1.24 -5.35
CA GLY A 65 14.59 0.80 -4.72
C GLY A 65 15.33 1.93 -4.00
N ALA A 66 15.19 3.17 -4.46
CA ALA A 66 15.81 4.34 -3.85
C ALA A 66 15.30 4.65 -2.43
N LEU A 67 14.12 4.15 -2.05
CA LEU A 67 13.52 4.37 -0.72
C LEU A 67 13.91 3.28 0.30
N ARG A 68 14.65 2.23 -0.12
CA ARG A 68 14.90 1.06 0.72
C ARG A 68 16.30 1.09 1.35
N ASN A 69 16.37 0.67 2.61
CA ASN A 69 17.61 0.63 3.39
C ASN A 69 18.69 -0.20 2.66
N PRO A 70 19.89 0.37 2.37
CA PRO A 70 20.95 -0.30 1.62
C PRO A 70 21.48 -1.58 2.27
N LYS A 71 21.18 -1.81 3.56
CA LYS A 71 21.56 -3.05 4.27
C LYS A 71 20.71 -4.27 3.89
N ALA A 72 19.64 -4.10 3.11
CA ALA A 72 18.78 -5.18 2.61
C ALA A 72 18.95 -5.42 1.09
N MET A 73 20.00 -4.84 0.48
CA MET A 73 20.19 -4.77 -0.97
C MET A 73 20.50 -6.09 -1.67
N GLU A 74 20.79 -7.18 -0.97
CA GLU A 74 21.53 -8.26 -1.63
C GLU A 74 20.73 -9.15 -2.59
N ASP A 75 19.38 -9.17 -2.61
CA ASP A 75 18.69 -10.20 -3.42
C ASP A 75 17.44 -9.82 -4.21
N SER A 76 16.84 -8.64 -4.04
CA SER A 76 15.58 -8.35 -4.74
C SER A 76 15.82 -7.57 -6.03
N ASN A 77 15.96 -8.28 -7.14
CA ASN A 77 15.51 -7.76 -8.43
C ASN A 77 13.97 -7.68 -8.35
N LEU A 78 13.42 -6.55 -7.87
CA LEU A 78 11.98 -6.46 -7.53
C LEU A 78 11.05 -6.69 -8.73
N ARG A 79 11.54 -6.46 -9.95
CA ARG A 79 10.84 -6.74 -11.20
C ARG A 79 11.82 -7.36 -12.17
N ARG A 80 11.52 -8.58 -12.62
CA ARG A 80 12.26 -9.25 -13.71
C ARG A 80 11.31 -9.44 -14.87
N ASP A 81 11.66 -8.84 -16.00
CA ASP A 81 10.97 -9.05 -17.27
C ASP A 81 11.17 -10.51 -17.71
N VAL A 82 10.05 -11.20 -17.89
CA VAL A 82 9.99 -12.55 -18.42
C VAL A 82 9.80 -12.43 -19.93
N LYS A 83 10.88 -12.60 -20.66
CA LYS A 83 10.78 -12.72 -22.12
C LYS A 83 10.05 -14.03 -22.42
N PRO A 84 9.00 -14.02 -23.27
CA PRO A 84 8.37 -15.24 -23.71
C PRO A 84 9.45 -16.15 -24.32
N GLU A 85 9.51 -17.39 -23.87
CA GLU A 85 10.48 -18.37 -24.34
C GLU A 85 10.09 -18.77 -25.76
N ALA A 86 10.53 -17.95 -26.71
CA ALA A 86 10.27 -18.17 -28.12
C ALA A 86 10.91 -19.51 -28.48
N LEU A 87 10.08 -20.50 -28.84
CA LEU A 87 10.51 -21.60 -29.69
C LEU A 87 11.20 -20.94 -30.87
N ARG A 88 12.54 -20.94 -30.86
CA ARG A 88 13.36 -20.28 -31.87
C ARG A 88 13.16 -21.02 -33.17
N PHE A 89 12.13 -20.66 -33.91
CA PHE A 89 12.04 -21.04 -35.31
C PHE A 89 13.19 -20.31 -35.99
N PRO A 90 14.12 -21.01 -36.66
CA PRO A 90 15.20 -20.36 -37.37
C PRO A 90 14.57 -19.43 -38.41
N ARG A 91 14.68 -18.11 -38.18
CA ARG A 91 14.32 -17.08 -39.16
C ARG A 91 15.19 -17.38 -40.39
N GLN A 92 14.59 -17.94 -41.43
CA GLN A 92 15.27 -18.12 -42.70
C GLN A 92 15.65 -16.72 -43.21
N PRO A 93 16.91 -16.46 -43.57
CA PRO A 93 17.26 -15.22 -44.24
C PRO A 93 16.51 -15.19 -45.56
N ALA A 94 15.52 -14.29 -45.67
CA ALA A 94 14.82 -14.07 -46.92
C ALA A 94 15.85 -13.60 -47.95
N ALA A 95 16.10 -14.44 -48.96
CA ALA A 95 16.87 -14.02 -50.12
C ALA A 95 16.20 -12.78 -50.69
N ALA A 96 16.92 -11.66 -50.75
CA ALA A 96 16.46 -10.48 -51.45
C ALA A 96 16.21 -10.91 -52.90
N GLN A 97 14.94 -11.04 -53.27
CA GLN A 97 14.56 -11.34 -54.64
C GLN A 97 14.90 -10.08 -55.45
N GLU A 98 16.07 -10.09 -56.09
CA GLU A 98 16.50 -9.06 -57.03
C GLU A 98 15.42 -8.90 -58.11
N GLY A 99 14.68 -7.78 -58.06
CA GLY A 99 13.62 -7.44 -59.01
C GLY A 99 12.18 -7.48 -58.47
N ALA A 100 11.97 -7.77 -57.19
CA ALA A 100 10.63 -7.84 -56.59
C ALA A 100 10.06 -6.46 -56.20
N ASP A 101 8.73 -6.33 -56.30
CA ASP A 101 7.92 -5.20 -55.82
C ASP A 101 8.25 -4.85 -54.37
N ILE A 102 9.03 -3.77 -54.20
CA ILE A 102 9.56 -3.31 -52.91
C ILE A 102 8.41 -2.89 -51.99
N GLU A 103 7.34 -2.33 -52.54
CA GLU A 103 6.18 -1.89 -51.78
C GLU A 103 5.47 -3.10 -51.15
N GLY A 104 5.21 -4.15 -51.94
CA GLY A 104 4.66 -5.41 -51.45
C GLY A 104 5.58 -6.10 -50.43
N PHE A 105 6.89 -6.09 -50.67
CA PHE A 105 7.86 -6.64 -49.73
C PHE A 105 7.85 -5.91 -48.38
N ILE A 106 7.85 -4.58 -48.38
CA ILE A 106 7.82 -3.79 -47.15
C ILE A 106 6.50 -4.04 -46.40
N HIS A 107 5.36 -4.02 -47.10
CA HIS A 107 4.05 -4.29 -46.46
C HIS A 107 3.99 -5.69 -45.86
N GLN A 108 4.51 -6.70 -46.56
CA GLN A 108 4.57 -8.06 -46.05
C GLN A 108 5.45 -8.15 -44.80
N ARG A 109 6.64 -7.56 -44.83
CA ARG A 109 7.58 -7.58 -43.69
C ARG A 109 7.08 -6.78 -42.49
N LEU A 110 6.37 -5.68 -42.74
CA LEU A 110 5.70 -4.90 -41.71
C LEU A 110 4.62 -5.74 -41.02
N GLN A 111 3.74 -6.38 -41.79
CA GLN A 111 2.69 -7.23 -41.25
C GLN A 111 3.24 -8.44 -40.46
N GLU A 112 4.33 -9.05 -40.93
CA GLU A 112 5.03 -10.12 -40.21
C GLU A 112 5.62 -9.65 -38.87
N ASN A 113 6.06 -8.39 -38.78
CA ASN A 113 6.70 -7.84 -37.59
C ASN A 113 5.70 -7.24 -36.59
N ASP A 114 4.60 -6.66 -37.07
CA ASP A 114 3.53 -6.11 -36.23
C ASP A 114 2.81 -7.22 -35.43
N GLY A 115 2.81 -8.45 -35.95
CA GLY A 115 2.29 -9.63 -35.28
C GLY A 115 3.29 -10.35 -34.37
N ASP A 116 4.50 -9.82 -34.14
CA ASP A 116 5.54 -10.51 -33.37
C ASP A 116 5.20 -10.52 -31.85
N PRO A 117 4.85 -11.68 -31.26
CA PRO A 117 4.47 -11.76 -29.85
C PRO A 117 5.69 -11.64 -28.91
N THR A 118 6.90 -11.58 -29.46
CA THR A 118 8.14 -11.37 -28.69
C THR A 118 8.52 -9.89 -28.58
N ALA A 119 7.74 -9.01 -29.20
CA ALA A 119 7.87 -7.57 -29.03
C ALA A 119 7.45 -7.15 -27.61
N PRO A 120 8.09 -6.13 -27.01
CA PRO A 120 7.67 -5.55 -25.74
C PRO A 120 6.25 -4.93 -25.80
N PRO A 121 5.55 -4.75 -24.65
CA PRO A 121 6.02 -4.94 -23.28
C PRO A 121 6.09 -6.41 -22.85
N TYR A 122 7.05 -6.74 -21.98
CA TYR A 122 7.18 -8.07 -21.40
C TYR A 122 6.42 -8.18 -20.08
N ASP A 123 5.97 -9.38 -19.75
CA ASP A 123 5.43 -9.69 -18.43
C ASP A 123 6.54 -9.52 -17.38
N SER A 124 6.21 -9.00 -16.20
CA SER A 124 7.18 -8.85 -15.10
C SER A 124 6.74 -9.65 -13.87
N LEU A 125 7.70 -10.33 -13.23
CA LEU A 125 7.45 -11.02 -11.96
C LEU A 125 7.81 -10.12 -10.78
N ALA A 126 6.91 -10.03 -9.81
CA ALA A 126 7.15 -9.41 -8.51
C ALA A 126 7.33 -10.49 -7.44
N THR A 127 8.52 -10.55 -6.83
CA THR A 127 8.80 -11.50 -5.76
C THR A 127 8.45 -10.90 -4.40
N TYR A 128 7.47 -11.48 -3.71
CA TYR A 128 7.10 -11.11 -2.35
C TYR A 128 7.74 -12.07 -1.34
N ALA A 129 8.41 -11.53 -0.33
CA ALA A 129 9.10 -12.31 0.71
C ALA A 129 8.90 -11.71 2.12
N TYR A 130 7.76 -11.06 2.36
CA TYR A 130 7.48 -10.45 3.66
C TYR A 130 6.95 -11.51 4.63
N GLU A 131 7.75 -11.82 5.65
CA GLU A 131 7.46 -12.84 6.67
C GLU A 131 6.61 -12.31 7.84
N GLY A 132 6.44 -10.99 7.94
CA GLY A 132 5.85 -10.35 9.11
C GLY A 132 6.90 -9.79 10.07
N THR A 133 6.44 -9.31 11.22
CA THR A 133 7.29 -8.66 12.24
C THR A 133 7.57 -9.53 13.46
N GLY A 134 7.17 -10.81 13.44
CA GLY A 134 7.36 -11.71 14.59
C GLY A 134 6.59 -11.26 15.83
N SER A 135 5.33 -10.86 15.67
CA SER A 135 4.49 -10.44 16.80
C SER A 135 4.29 -11.60 17.78
N VAL A 136 4.45 -11.31 19.07
CA VAL A 136 4.14 -12.25 20.14
C VAL A 136 2.63 -12.50 20.14
N ALA A 137 2.21 -13.76 20.12
CA ALA A 137 0.80 -14.10 20.29
C ALA A 137 0.33 -13.61 21.67
N GLU A 138 -0.72 -12.81 21.69
CA GLU A 138 -1.40 -12.43 22.94
C GLU A 138 -1.87 -13.71 23.66
N SER A 139 -1.86 -13.67 24.99
CA SER A 139 -2.01 -14.84 25.87
C SER A 139 -3.04 -15.87 25.38
N LEU A 140 -2.58 -17.11 25.20
CA LEU A 140 -3.45 -18.23 24.84
C LEU A 140 -4.21 -18.73 26.07
N SER A 141 -5.43 -19.22 25.86
CA SER A 141 -6.20 -19.88 26.93
C SER A 141 -5.57 -21.22 27.30
N SER A 142 -5.51 -21.53 28.60
CA SER A 142 -5.03 -22.83 29.09
C SER A 142 -6.01 -23.95 28.73
N ILE A 143 -5.50 -25.08 28.26
CA ILE A 143 -6.33 -26.24 27.90
C ILE A 143 -7.02 -26.89 29.12
N ASP A 144 -6.39 -26.77 30.30
CA ASP A 144 -6.86 -27.39 31.55
C ASP A 144 -8.08 -26.70 32.16
N SER A 145 -8.45 -25.52 31.67
CA SER A 145 -9.59 -24.74 32.17
C SER A 145 -10.93 -25.48 32.06
N LEU A 146 -11.02 -26.47 31.15
CA LEU A 146 -12.23 -27.28 30.93
C LEU A 146 -12.25 -28.57 31.77
N ALA A 147 -11.10 -29.00 32.30
CA ALA A 147 -10.97 -30.28 32.99
C ALA A 147 -11.25 -30.19 34.50
N THR A 148 -11.30 -28.98 35.06
CA THR A 148 -11.53 -28.75 36.50
C THR A 148 -12.99 -28.71 36.91
N GLU A 149 -13.93 -28.83 35.97
CA GLU A 149 -15.37 -28.99 36.26
C GLU A 149 -15.72 -30.48 36.41
N ALA A 150 -14.77 -31.31 36.86
CA ALA A 150 -15.08 -32.68 37.24
C ALA A 150 -15.74 -32.63 38.62
N ASP A 151 -17.05 -32.85 38.64
CA ASP A 151 -17.83 -33.05 39.86
C ASP A 151 -17.08 -34.05 40.77
N GLN A 152 -16.87 -33.69 42.04
CA GLN A 152 -16.12 -34.49 43.02
C GLN A 152 -16.93 -35.70 43.51
N ASP A 153 -17.65 -36.35 42.58
CA ASP A 153 -18.54 -37.47 42.85
C ASP A 153 -17.75 -38.77 42.71
N TYR A 154 -17.36 -39.35 43.84
CA TYR A 154 -16.50 -40.54 43.88
C TYR A 154 -17.26 -41.85 44.09
N ASP A 155 -18.59 -41.86 43.88
CA ASP A 155 -19.47 -43.02 44.10
C ASP A 155 -19.03 -44.27 43.32
N TYR A 156 -18.42 -44.09 42.16
CA TYR A 156 -17.90 -45.18 41.32
C TYR A 156 -16.77 -46.00 41.98
N LEU A 157 -16.12 -45.47 43.03
CA LEU A 157 -15.09 -46.22 43.78
C LEU A 157 -15.66 -47.44 44.50
N SER A 158 -16.96 -47.40 44.84
CA SER A 158 -17.65 -48.53 45.48
C SER A 158 -17.71 -49.76 44.59
N ASP A 159 -17.78 -49.57 43.27
CA ASP A 159 -17.91 -50.64 42.27
C ASP A 159 -16.56 -51.22 41.79
N TRP A 160 -15.42 -50.58 42.11
CA TRP A 160 -14.09 -51.02 41.65
C TRP A 160 -13.52 -52.23 42.42
N GLY A 161 -14.23 -52.70 43.45
CA GLY A 161 -13.93 -53.92 44.18
C GLY A 161 -13.07 -53.73 45.44
N PRO A 162 -12.68 -54.82 46.12
CA PRO A 162 -12.24 -54.79 47.52
C PRO A 162 -10.94 -54.00 47.76
N ARG A 163 -10.10 -53.83 46.74
CA ARG A 163 -8.87 -53.02 46.85
C ARG A 163 -9.15 -51.52 47.01
N PHE A 164 -10.30 -51.05 46.52
CA PHE A 164 -10.70 -49.65 46.54
C PHE A 164 -11.64 -49.31 47.70
N LYS A 165 -11.97 -50.29 48.56
CA LYS A 165 -12.91 -50.11 49.68
C LYS A 165 -12.51 -48.95 50.61
N ILE A 166 -11.23 -48.82 50.92
CA ILE A 166 -10.72 -47.73 51.79
C ILE A 166 -10.91 -46.37 51.10
N LEU A 167 -10.71 -46.28 49.79
CA LEU A 167 -10.93 -45.06 49.03
C LEU A 167 -12.42 -44.73 48.93
N ALA A 168 -13.27 -45.73 48.68
CA ALA A 168 -14.73 -45.55 48.68
C ALA A 168 -15.26 -45.09 50.05
N GLU A 169 -14.71 -45.59 51.15
CA GLU A 169 -15.04 -45.16 52.51
C GLU A 169 -14.57 -43.73 52.80
N MET A 170 -13.39 -43.33 52.30
CA MET A 170 -12.87 -41.97 52.51
C MET A 170 -13.54 -40.89 51.65
N PHE A 171 -14.03 -41.25 50.45
CA PHE A 171 -14.53 -40.29 49.46
C PHE A 171 -16.03 -40.45 49.10
N GLY A 172 -16.71 -41.49 49.59
CA GLY A 172 -18.13 -41.77 49.31
C GLY A 172 -19.12 -41.28 50.40
N GLU A 173 -18.65 -40.55 51.42
CA GLU A 173 -19.47 -40.10 52.56
C GLU A 173 -19.68 -38.58 52.64
N GLU A 174 -19.73 -37.86 51.52
CA GLU A 174 -20.02 -36.41 51.50
C GLU A 174 -21.52 -36.07 51.33
N GLU A 175 -22.47 -36.92 51.73
CA GLU A 175 -23.91 -36.56 51.68
C GLU A 175 -24.76 -37.02 52.87
N SER A 176 -24.21 -37.00 54.09
CA SER A 176 -25.02 -37.25 55.31
C SER A 176 -24.72 -36.35 56.51
N TYR A 177 -24.37 -35.09 56.29
CA TYR A 177 -24.44 -34.06 57.34
C TYR A 177 -25.07 -32.75 56.82
N HIS A 178 -26.40 -32.74 56.79
CA HIS A 178 -27.19 -31.51 56.81
C HIS A 178 -28.10 -31.52 58.04
N PRO A 179 -27.74 -30.85 59.15
CA PRO A 179 -28.69 -30.42 60.16
C PRO A 179 -29.51 -29.20 59.70
#